data_AF-E3NSG4-F1
#
_entry.id   AF-E3NSG4-F1
#
_cell.length_a   1.000
_cell.length_b   1.000
_cell.length_c   1.000
_cell.angle_alpha   90.00
_cell.angle_beta   90.00
_cell.angle_gamma   90.00
#
_symmetry.space_group_name_H-M   'P 1'
#
loop_
_entity.id
_entity.type
_entity.pdbx_description
1 polymer ?
#
loop_
_entity_poly.entity_id
_entity_poly.type
_entity_poly.pdbx_seq_one_letter_code
_entity_poly.pdbx_strand_id
1 'polypeptide(L)'
;MNHPKPFPILQLPFLAIEEVFKAMDPFEIINFSMISKRSKGITMQMSFCVRYSIELHIHETLEIRFLGTKSEISCSYVMTSNKEMDGRVVETECGRHINRNVLKYSDYPADEWKQLCQHVLEIFKNRQSTF
;
A
#
# COMPACT_ATOMS: atom_id res chain seq x y z
N MET A 1 -16.63 31.19 -6.27
CA MET A 1 -16.25 29.81 -6.63
C MET A 1 -16.03 29.04 -5.35
N ASN A 2 -16.66 27.88 -5.16
CA ASN A 2 -16.39 27.04 -3.99
C ASN A 2 -14.99 26.43 -4.16
N HIS A 3 -14.05 26.85 -3.30
CA HIS A 3 -12.74 26.21 -3.26
C HIS A 3 -12.94 24.73 -2.89
N PRO A 4 -12.24 23.80 -3.56
CA PRO A 4 -12.28 22.40 -3.18
C PRO A 4 -11.88 22.29 -1.70
N LYS A 5 -12.74 21.69 -0.87
CA LYS A 5 -12.41 21.44 0.54
C LYS A 5 -11.13 20.60 0.57
N PRO A 6 -10.08 21.04 1.28
CA PRO A 6 -8.87 20.25 1.39
C PRO A 6 -9.19 18.89 2.01
N PHE A 7 -8.46 17.85 1.61
CA PHE A 7 -8.66 16.50 2.14
C PHE A 7 -8.57 16.53 3.67
N PRO A 8 -9.63 16.19 4.42
CA PRO A 8 -9.72 16.46 5.86
C PRO A 8 -8.54 15.89 6.67
N ILE A 9 -8.04 14.72 6.29
CA ILE A 9 -6.88 14.08 6.94
C ILE A 9 -5.63 14.95 6.82
N LEU A 10 -5.43 15.66 5.70
CA LEU A 10 -4.26 16.53 5.48
C LEU A 10 -4.33 17.84 6.27
N GLN A 11 -5.45 18.13 6.95
CA GLN A 11 -5.57 19.29 7.84
C GLN A 11 -5.24 18.95 9.30
N LEU A 12 -5.15 17.66 9.63
CA LEU A 12 -4.84 17.22 10.99
C LEU A 12 -3.38 17.53 11.35
N PRO A 13 -3.08 17.75 12.64
CA PRO A 13 -1.70 17.76 13.13
C PRO A 13 -0.99 16.44 12.80
N PHE A 14 0.32 16.49 12.55
CA PHE A 14 1.09 15.32 12.13
C PHE A 14 0.88 14.09 13.04
N LEU A 15 0.86 14.30 14.37
CA LEU A 15 0.63 13.23 15.34
C LEU A 15 -0.75 12.55 15.16
N ALA A 16 -1.79 13.32 14.84
CA ALA A 16 -3.12 12.75 14.59
C ALA A 16 -3.15 11.97 13.26
N ILE A 17 -2.41 12.43 12.25
CA ILE A 17 -2.24 11.68 10.99
C ILE A 17 -1.49 10.36 11.25
N GLU A 18 -0.45 10.39 12.09
CA GLU A 18 0.30 9.18 12.46
C GLU A 18 -0.61 8.14 13.13
N GLU A 19 -1.49 8.55 14.05
CA GLU A 19 -2.48 7.64 14.66
C GLU A 19 -3.47 7.06 13.65
N VAL A 20 -3.93 7.87 12.69
CA VAL A 20 -4.80 7.38 11.60
C VAL A 20 -4.08 6.31 10.78
N PHE A 21 -2.82 6.52 10.42
CA PHE A 21 -2.10 5.54 9.62
C PHE A 21 -1.78 4.24 10.39
N LYS A 22 -1.64 4.27 11.72
CA LYS A 22 -1.45 3.04 12.51
C LYS A 22 -2.65 2.09 12.39
N ALA A 23 -3.83 2.63 12.09
CA ALA A 23 -5.05 1.86 11.85
C ALA A 23 -5.25 1.47 10.38
N MET A 24 -4.47 2.04 9.45
CA MET A 24 -4.58 1.76 8.03
C MET A 24 -3.84 0.48 7.65
N ASP A 25 -4.42 -0.27 6.71
CA ASP A 25 -3.73 -1.39 6.09
C ASP A 25 -2.71 -0.91 5.01
N PRO A 26 -1.78 -1.78 4.55
CA PRO A 26 -0.79 -1.42 3.54
C PRO A 26 -1.39 -0.83 2.26
N PHE A 27 -2.57 -1.31 1.83
CA PHE A 27 -3.22 -0.83 0.61
C PHE A 27 -3.73 0.59 0.76
N GLU A 28 -4.36 0.88 1.90
CA GLU A 28 -4.82 2.23 2.23
C GLU A 28 -3.65 3.21 2.26
N ILE A 29 -2.51 2.81 2.85
CA ILE A 29 -1.28 3.62 2.88
C ILE A 29 -0.74 3.87 1.47
N ILE A 30 -0.65 2.83 0.63
CA ILE A 30 -0.16 2.94 -0.74
C ILE A 30 -1.09 3.84 -1.56
N ASN A 31 -2.40 3.59 -1.53
CA ASN A 31 -3.39 4.39 -2.25
C ASN A 31 -3.33 5.86 -1.80
N PHE A 32 -3.25 6.12 -0.49
CA PHE A 32 -3.10 7.48 0.02
C PHE A 32 -1.85 8.17 -0.53
N SER A 33 -0.72 7.47 -0.55
CA SER A 33 0.53 8.00 -1.07
C SER A 33 0.51 8.31 -2.57
N MET A 34 -0.41 7.70 -3.34
CA MET A 34 -0.60 7.97 -4.77
C MET A 34 -1.48 9.21 -5.06
N ILE A 35 -2.24 9.72 -4.07
CA ILE A 35 -3.18 10.84 -4.27
C ILE A 35 -2.47 12.12 -4.72
N SER A 36 -1.32 12.46 -4.14
CA SER A 36 -0.61 13.72 -4.40
C SER A 36 0.83 13.68 -3.91
N LYS A 37 1.65 14.65 -4.35
CA LYS A 37 3.00 14.84 -3.82
C LYS A 37 3.01 15.05 -2.29
N ARG A 38 2.00 15.75 -1.75
CA ARG A 38 1.89 16.02 -0.31
C ARG A 38 1.57 14.74 0.47
N SER A 39 0.62 13.94 0.01
CA SER A 39 0.26 12.68 0.66
C SER A 39 1.40 11.64 0.58
N LYS A 40 2.13 11.60 -0.54
CA LYS A 40 3.36 10.83 -0.67
C LYS A 40 4.41 11.25 0.36
N GLY A 41 4.67 12.55 0.48
CA GLY A 41 5.64 13.10 1.43
C GLY A 41 5.32 12.77 2.89
N ILE A 42 4.04 12.85 3.27
CA ILE A 42 3.56 12.45 4.60
C ILE A 42 3.76 10.96 4.82
N THR A 43 3.40 10.12 3.85
CA THR A 43 3.59 8.66 3.95
C THR A 43 5.06 8.29 4.16
N MET A 44 5.98 8.95 3.45
CA MET A 44 7.42 8.74 3.59
C MET A 44 7.99 9.21 4.94
N GLN A 45 7.27 10.03 5.70
CA GLN A 45 7.67 10.46 7.05
C GLN A 45 7.20 9.47 8.13
N MET A 46 6.32 8.52 7.79
CA MET A 46 5.75 7.58 8.74
C MET A 46 6.75 6.47 9.10
N SER A 47 7.26 6.52 10.33
CA SER A 47 8.31 5.62 10.80
C SER A 47 7.88 4.16 10.94
N PHE A 48 6.58 3.88 11.10
CA PHE A 48 6.07 2.51 11.27
C PHE A 48 5.87 1.75 9.94
N CYS A 49 5.99 2.41 8.77
CA CYS A 49 5.95 1.72 7.48
C CYS A 49 7.01 0.60 7.40
N VAL A 50 8.10 0.70 8.16
CA VAL A 50 9.17 -0.32 8.28
C VAL A 50 8.73 -1.65 8.90
N ARG A 51 7.49 -1.76 9.39
CA ARG A 51 6.94 -2.98 10.01
C ARG A 51 6.48 -4.04 9.01
N TYR A 52 6.53 -3.75 7.72
CA TYR A 52 6.15 -4.70 6.68
C TYR A 52 7.40 -5.28 6.00
N SER A 53 7.45 -6.60 5.88
CA SER A 53 8.31 -7.24 4.88
C SER A 53 7.62 -7.12 3.53
N ILE A 54 8.38 -6.73 2.50
CA ILE A 54 7.88 -6.57 1.13
C ILE A 54 8.48 -7.67 0.27
N GLU A 55 7.63 -8.48 -0.34
CA GLU A 55 8.01 -9.54 -1.26
C GLU A 55 7.47 -9.21 -2.66
N LEU A 56 8.33 -9.36 -3.67
CA LEU A 56 7.96 -9.20 -5.07
C LEU A 56 7.91 -10.58 -5.70
N HIS A 57 6.73 -11.00 -6.14
CA HIS A 57 6.50 -12.33 -6.71
C HIS A 57 6.29 -12.21 -8.22
N ILE A 58 7.11 -12.94 -8.98
CA ILE A 58 7.03 -13.02 -10.45
C ILE A 58 6.87 -14.50 -10.80
N HIS A 59 5.62 -14.95 -10.98
CA HIS A 59 5.33 -16.33 -11.36
C HIS A 59 4.21 -16.36 -12.42
N GLU A 60 3.18 -17.19 -12.25
CA GLU A 60 2.01 -17.21 -13.14
C GLU A 60 1.24 -15.88 -13.11
N THR A 61 1.26 -15.20 -11.96
CA THR A 61 0.76 -13.83 -11.78
C THR A 61 1.85 -12.94 -11.17
N LEU A 62 1.74 -11.64 -11.42
CA LEU A 62 2.61 -10.63 -10.81
C LEU A 62 1.99 -10.17 -9.49
N GLU A 63 2.74 -10.25 -8.40
CA GLU A 63 2.25 -9.94 -7.06
C GLU A 63 3.25 -9.09 -6.25
N ILE A 64 2.73 -8.19 -5.43
CA ILE A 64 3.49 -7.53 -4.35
C ILE A 64 2.82 -7.90 -3.05
N ARG A 65 3.55 -8.56 -2.15
CA ARG A 65 3.06 -9.01 -0.85
C ARG A 65 3.69 -8.20 0.28
N PHE A 66 2.86 -7.82 1.24
CA PHE A 66 3.20 -7.12 2.47
C PHE A 66 2.91 -8.05 3.65
N LEU A 67 3.94 -8.45 4.38
CA LEU A 67 3.79 -9.27 5.59
C LEU A 67 3.96 -8.40 6.82
N GLY A 68 2.94 -8.33 7.67
CA GLY A 68 3.04 -7.63 8.96
C GLY A 68 3.98 -8.34 9.94
N THR A 69 4.53 -7.61 10.91
CA THR A 69 5.50 -8.10 11.92
C THR A 69 5.11 -9.35 12.72
N LYS A 70 3.82 -9.67 12.81
CA LYS A 70 3.34 -10.89 13.50
C LYS A 70 2.96 -12.02 12.52
N SER A 71 3.03 -11.76 11.22
CA SER A 71 2.67 -12.70 10.15
C SER A 71 1.30 -13.37 10.39
N GLU A 72 0.36 -12.65 10.99
CA GLU A 72 -1.05 -13.09 11.12
C GLU A 72 -1.89 -12.56 9.97
N ILE A 73 -1.45 -11.46 9.34
CA ILE A 73 -2.09 -10.84 8.19
C ILE A 73 -1.02 -10.58 7.14
N SER A 74 -1.27 -11.02 5.92
CA SER A 74 -0.59 -10.58 4.71
C SER A 74 -1.57 -9.83 3.81
N CYS A 75 -1.04 -8.83 3.12
CA CYS A 75 -1.76 -8.06 2.12
C CYS A 75 -1.03 -8.18 0.79
N SER A 76 -1.72 -8.51 -0.29
CA SER A 76 -1.10 -8.64 -1.61
C SER A 76 -1.83 -7.85 -2.71
N TYR A 77 -1.08 -7.09 -3.50
CA TYR A 77 -1.56 -6.65 -4.82
C TYR A 77 -1.29 -7.78 -5.81
N VAL A 78 -2.33 -8.29 -6.47
CA VAL A 78 -2.20 -9.38 -7.44
C VAL A 78 -2.74 -8.92 -8.78
N MET A 79 -1.89 -8.95 -9.81
CA MET A 79 -2.33 -8.66 -11.17
C MET A 79 -3.25 -9.75 -11.69
N THR A 80 -4.36 -9.36 -12.30
CA THR A 80 -5.35 -10.27 -12.89
C THR A 80 -5.61 -9.92 -14.35
N SER A 81 -5.87 -10.94 -15.16
CA SER A 81 -6.35 -10.79 -16.54
C SER A 81 -7.87 -10.59 -16.62
N ASN A 82 -8.61 -10.81 -15.52
CA ASN A 82 -10.05 -10.62 -15.49
C ASN A 82 -10.40 -9.19 -15.05
N LYS A 83 -10.87 -8.39 -16.01
CA LYS A 83 -11.29 -6.99 -15.80
C LYS A 83 -12.44 -6.82 -14.80
N GLU A 84 -13.34 -7.79 -14.72
CA GLU A 84 -14.48 -7.76 -13.78
C GLU A 84 -14.03 -7.88 -12.32
N MET A 85 -12.80 -8.36 -12.10
CA MET A 85 -12.22 -8.57 -10.78
C MET A 85 -11.39 -7.36 -10.31
N ASP A 86 -11.26 -6.32 -11.13
CA ASP A 86 -10.47 -5.14 -10.78
C ASP A 86 -10.98 -4.46 -9.51
N GLY A 87 -10.07 -4.15 -8.59
CA GLY A 87 -10.37 -3.57 -7.29
C GLY A 87 -11.01 -4.54 -6.29
N ARG A 88 -11.31 -5.78 -6.68
CA ARG A 88 -11.92 -6.76 -5.77
C ARG A 88 -10.93 -7.15 -4.68
N VAL A 89 -11.40 -7.10 -3.45
CA VAL A 89 -10.69 -7.65 -2.29
C VAL A 89 -11.14 -9.10 -2.07
N VAL A 90 -10.19 -10.01 -2.01
CA VAL A 90 -10.43 -11.43 -1.71
C VAL A 90 -9.65 -11.77 -0.45
N GLU A 91 -10.36 -12.21 0.58
CA GLU A 91 -9.76 -12.69 1.82
C GLU A 91 -9.75 -14.21 1.84
N THR A 92 -8.62 -14.79 2.19
CA THR A 92 -8.48 -16.24 2.39
C THR A 92 -7.80 -16.53 3.71
N GLU A 93 -8.28 -17.56 4.40
CA GLU A 93 -7.75 -18.00 5.68
C GLU A 93 -6.91 -19.27 5.50
N CYS A 94 -5.72 -19.29 6.07
CA CYS A 94 -4.86 -20.46 6.16
C CYS A 94 -4.47 -20.68 7.63
N GLY A 95 -5.26 -21.47 8.35
CA GLY A 95 -5.10 -21.65 9.78
C GLY A 95 -5.37 -20.33 10.53
N ARG A 96 -4.34 -19.76 11.18
CA ARG A 96 -4.42 -18.46 11.87
C ARG A 96 -4.01 -17.26 11.00
N HIS A 97 -3.60 -17.51 9.76
CA HIS A 97 -3.10 -16.49 8.85
C HIS A 97 -4.19 -16.03 7.89
N ILE A 98 -4.39 -14.72 7.80
CA ILE A 98 -5.34 -14.09 6.87
C ILE A 98 -4.54 -13.49 5.71
N ASN A 99 -4.85 -13.89 4.48
CA ASN A 99 -4.35 -13.23 3.27
C ASN A 99 -5.45 -12.33 2.71
N ARG A 100 -5.16 -11.04 2.55
CA ARG A 100 -6.02 -10.08 1.86
C ARG A 100 -5.42 -9.72 0.51
N ASN A 101 -6.06 -10.15 -0.57
CA ASN A 101 -5.61 -9.90 -1.93
C ASN A 101 -6.46 -8.80 -2.57
N VAL A 102 -5.82 -7.73 -3.04
CA VAL A 102 -6.45 -6.75 -3.94
C VAL A 102 -6.10 -7.16 -5.36
N LEU A 103 -7.12 -7.53 -6.12
CA LEU A 103 -6.97 -7.87 -7.52
C LEU A 103 -6.92 -6.59 -8.35
N LYS A 104 -5.94 -6.50 -9.24
CA LYS A 104 -5.77 -5.34 -10.12
C LYS A 104 -5.69 -5.79 -11.57
N TYR A 105 -6.62 -5.32 -12.39
CA TYR A 105 -6.57 -5.51 -13.84
C TYR A 105 -5.69 -4.42 -14.47
N SER A 106 -4.97 -4.80 -15.52
CA SER A 106 -4.25 -3.85 -16.37
C SER A 106 -4.09 -4.44 -17.77
N ASP A 107 -4.18 -3.58 -18.79
CA ASP A 107 -3.82 -3.95 -20.16
C ASP A 107 -2.28 -4.10 -20.34
N TYR A 108 -1.50 -3.56 -19.39
CA TYR A 108 -0.03 -3.58 -19.37
C TYR A 108 0.49 -4.03 -17.99
N PRO A 109 0.16 -5.27 -17.56
CA PRO A 109 0.35 -5.70 -16.18
C PRO A 109 1.81 -5.64 -15.73
N ALA A 110 2.77 -5.93 -16.61
CA ALA A 110 4.20 -5.86 -16.29
C ALA A 110 4.69 -4.42 -16.02
N ASP A 111 4.27 -3.46 -16.84
CA ASP A 111 4.68 -2.07 -16.70
C ASP A 111 4.05 -1.41 -15.48
N GLU A 112 2.74 -1.62 -15.28
CA GLU A 112 2.05 -1.12 -14.09
C GLU A 112 2.55 -1.77 -12.81
N TRP A 113 2.82 -3.08 -12.81
CA TRP A 113 3.39 -3.78 -11.66
C TRP A 113 4.78 -3.24 -11.33
N LYS A 114 5.63 -3.03 -12.34
CA LYS A 114 6.95 -2.42 -12.17
C LYS A 114 6.86 -1.00 -11.58
N GLN A 115 5.94 -0.17 -12.08
CA GLN A 115 5.72 1.18 -11.53
C GLN A 115 5.25 1.13 -10.07
N LEU A 116 4.33 0.21 -9.76
CA LEU A 116 3.87 -0.02 -8.39
C LEU A 116 5.01 -0.46 -7.48
N CYS A 117 5.85 -1.40 -7.93
CA CYS A 117 7.04 -1.85 -7.19
C CYS A 117 7.98 -0.67 -6.87
N GLN A 118 8.26 0.18 -7.87
CA GLN A 118 9.12 1.35 -7.68
C GLN A 118 8.53 2.31 -6.64
N HIS A 119 7.23 2.58 -6.73
CA HIS A 119 6.55 3.47 -5.79
C HIS A 119 6.55 2.89 -4.36
N VAL A 120 6.22 1.61 -4.21
CA VAL A 120 6.26 0.88 -2.92
C VAL A 120 7.66 0.93 -2.31
N LEU A 121 8.69 0.57 -3.08
CA LEU A 121 10.06 0.61 -2.60
C LEU A 121 10.52 2.02 -2.21
N GLU A 122 10.02 3.06 -2.86
CA GLU A 122 10.33 4.46 -2.52
C GLU A 122 9.70 4.89 -1.19
N ILE A 123 8.42 4.56 -0.97
CA ILE A 123 7.70 4.98 0.25
C ILE A 123 8.12 4.16 1.48
N PHE A 124 8.50 2.90 1.30
CA PHE A 124 8.97 2.01 2.37
C PHE A 124 10.49 1.99 2.52
N LYS A 125 11.22 2.83 1.76
CA LYS A 125 12.68 2.93 1.86
C LYS A 125 13.07 3.39 3.28
N ASN A 126 13.77 2.53 4.00
CA ASN A 126 14.36 2.86 5.30
C ASN A 126 15.23 4.11 5.17
N ARG A 127 14.78 5.23 5.74
CA ARG A 127 15.69 6.31 6.12
C ARG A 127 16.36 5.87 7.41
N GLN A 128 17.48 5.16 7.31
CA GLN A 128 18.38 5.13 8.46
C GLN A 128 18.72 6.59 8.77
N SER A 129 18.40 7.01 9.99
CA SER A 129 18.75 8.31 10.52
C SER A 129 20.27 8.45 10.51
N THR A 130 20.79 9.28 9.63
CA THR A 130 22.12 9.87 9.80
C THR A 130 22.04 10.75 11.06
N PHE A 131 22.58 10.23 12.16
CA PHE A 131 22.98 11.02 13.32
C PHE A 131 24.49 11.18 13.27
#